data_AF-A0A1Y0MRG1-F1
#
_entry.id   AF-A0A1Y0MRG1-F1
#
_cell.length_a   1.000
_cell.length_b   1.000
_cell.length_c   1.000
_cell.angle_alpha   90.00
_cell.angle_beta   90.00
_cell.angle_gamma   90.00
#
_symmetry.space_group_name_H-M   'P 1'
#
loop_
_entity.id
_entity.type
_entity.pdbx_description
1 polymer ?
#
loop_
_entity_poly.entity_id
_entity_poly.type
_entity_poly.pdbx_seq_one_letter_code
_entity_poly.pdbx_strand_id
1 'polypeptide(L)'
;MTKLIYWIPRILGLGMVFFLSLFASDAFAEEAPLTAQIKDFALHLLPALAVLLILLIAWKRQRLGGLIFTVLGFGLSPYLFMLNYRINDSIWISLSVIALITLPLIVIGLLFLREAQKQKSSSN
;
A
#
# COMPACT_ATOMS: atom_id res chain seq x y z
N MET A 1 1.11 16.35 -20.48
CA MET A 1 1.10 14.97 -19.92
C MET A 1 -0.21 14.30 -20.31
N THR A 2 -0.21 13.05 -20.76
CA THR A 2 -1.46 12.32 -21.01
C THR A 2 -2.21 12.15 -19.69
N LYS A 3 -3.51 12.52 -19.64
CA LYS A 3 -4.36 12.43 -18.43
C LYS A 3 -4.26 11.06 -17.75
N LEU A 4 -4.06 10.01 -18.55
CA LEU A 4 -3.91 8.63 -18.09
C LEU A 4 -2.71 8.42 -17.15
N ILE A 5 -1.52 8.95 -17.49
CA ILE A 5 -0.30 8.74 -16.69
C ILE A 5 -0.39 9.48 -15.35
N TYR A 6 -1.15 10.58 -15.31
CA TYR A 6 -1.46 11.28 -14.08
C TYR A 6 -2.46 10.48 -13.24
N TRP A 7 -3.61 10.05 -13.78
CA TRP A 7 -4.67 9.48 -12.95
C TRP A 7 -4.44 8.02 -12.51
N ILE A 8 -3.82 7.17 -13.33
CA ILE A 8 -3.63 5.73 -13.00
C ILE A 8 -3.00 5.52 -11.61
N PRO A 9 -1.81 6.06 -11.28
CA PRO A 9 -1.18 5.79 -9.98
C PRO A 9 -2.02 6.25 -8.79
N ARG A 10 -2.85 7.30 -8.96
CA ARG A 10 -3.73 7.82 -7.90
C ARG A 10 -4.94 6.92 -7.68
N ILE A 11 -5.58 6.49 -8.76
CA ILE A 11 -6.72 5.57 -8.68
C ILE A 11 -6.28 4.24 -8.08
N LEU A 12 -5.14 3.69 -8.52
CA LEU A 12 -4.59 2.47 -7.94
C LEU A 12 -4.18 2.67 -6.46
N GLY A 13 -3.59 3.81 -6.12
CA GLY A 13 -3.27 4.17 -4.74
C GLY A 13 -4.51 4.23 -3.84
N LEU A 14 -5.57 4.90 -4.28
CA LEU A 14 -6.85 4.95 -3.55
C LEU A 14 -7.48 3.56 -3.44
N GLY A 15 -7.42 2.76 -4.50
CA GLY A 15 -7.84 1.37 -4.48
C GLY A 15 -7.07 0.53 -3.46
N MET A 16 -5.75 0.73 -3.32
CA MET A 16 -4.93 0.06 -2.31
C MET A 16 -5.29 0.51 -0.89
N VAL A 17 -5.52 1.79 -0.66
CA VAL A 17 -5.99 2.31 0.64
C VAL A 17 -7.32 1.66 1.02
N PHE A 18 -8.27 1.64 0.08
CA PHE A 18 -9.57 1.00 0.29
C PHE A 18 -9.41 -0.49 0.58
N PHE A 19 -8.64 -1.22 -0.23
CA PHE A 19 -8.36 -2.64 -0.04
C PHE A 19 -7.77 -2.93 1.34
N LEU A 20 -6.76 -2.18 1.78
CA LEU A 20 -6.17 -2.35 3.12
C LEU A 20 -7.16 -2.03 4.24
N SER A 21 -8.04 -1.04 4.04
CA SER A 21 -9.05 -0.70 5.05
C SER A 21 -10.08 -1.81 5.28
N LEU A 22 -10.29 -2.69 4.29
CA LEU A 22 -11.19 -3.84 4.46
C LEU A 22 -10.68 -4.83 5.52
N PHE A 23 -9.37 -4.97 5.68
CA PHE A 23 -8.80 -5.86 6.69
C PHE A 23 -9.15 -5.40 8.10
N ALA A 24 -9.32 -4.10 8.34
CA ALA A 24 -9.69 -3.60 9.66
C ALA A 24 -11.06 -4.09 10.15
N SER A 25 -11.93 -4.55 9.24
CA SER A 25 -13.24 -5.09 9.61
C SER A 25 -13.18 -6.40 10.40
N ASP A 26 -12.01 -7.07 10.44
CA ASP A 26 -11.80 -8.26 11.26
C ASP A 26 -11.96 -8.00 12.77
N ALA A 27 -11.76 -6.76 13.22
CA ALA A 27 -11.94 -6.34 14.61
C ALA A 27 -13.37 -6.53 15.15
N PHE A 28 -14.36 -6.68 14.27
CA PHE A 28 -15.75 -6.92 14.65
C PHE A 28 -16.11 -8.42 14.76
N ALA A 29 -15.18 -9.32 14.46
CA ALA A 29 -15.41 -10.76 14.54
C ALA A 29 -15.22 -11.34 15.97
N GLU A 30 -14.63 -10.58 16.89
CA GLU A 30 -14.35 -11.04 18.25
C GLU A 30 -15.56 -10.85 19.19
N GLU A 31 -15.80 -11.82 20.07
CA GLU A 31 -16.76 -11.69 21.19
C GLU A 31 -16.19 -10.74 22.26
N ALA A 32 -16.22 -9.44 21.97
CA ALA A 32 -15.72 -8.38 22.83
C ALA A 32 -16.75 -7.24 22.96
N PRO A 33 -16.69 -6.41 24.03
CA PRO A 33 -17.51 -5.21 24.11
C PRO A 33 -17.27 -4.28 22.91
N LEU A 34 -18.33 -3.59 22.46
CA LEU A 34 -18.26 -2.70 21.29
C LEU A 34 -17.15 -1.65 21.39
N THR A 35 -16.84 -1.16 22.60
CA THR A 35 -15.74 -0.20 22.82
C THR A 35 -14.36 -0.78 22.54
N ALA A 36 -14.14 -2.06 22.82
CA ALA A 36 -12.90 -2.76 22.48
C ALA A 36 -12.79 -2.95 20.96
N GLN A 37 -13.85 -3.44 20.31
CA GLN A 37 -13.89 -3.64 18.86
C GLN A 37 -13.64 -2.34 18.08
N ILE A 38 -14.21 -1.21 18.50
CA ILE A 38 -13.96 0.10 17.87
C ILE A 38 -12.49 0.51 18.01
N LYS A 39 -11.87 0.24 19.15
CA LYS A 39 -10.46 0.54 19.38
C LYS A 39 -9.57 -0.31 18.47
N ASP A 40 -9.85 -1.60 18.38
CA ASP A 40 -9.07 -2.53 17.55
C ASP A 40 -9.25 -2.22 16.06
N PHE A 41 -10.48 -1.89 15.63
CA PHE A 41 -10.75 -1.38 14.30
C PHE A 41 -9.92 -0.13 13.97
N ALA A 42 -9.86 0.84 14.90
CA ALA A 42 -9.07 2.06 14.72
C ALA A 42 -7.56 1.77 14.61
N LEU A 43 -7.06 0.78 15.34
CA LEU A 43 -5.66 0.34 15.25
C LEU A 43 -5.39 -0.40 13.93
N HIS A 44 -6.30 -1.26 13.47
CA HIS A 44 -6.18 -1.96 12.19
C HIS A 44 -6.34 -1.04 10.97
N LEU A 45 -6.88 0.18 11.12
CA LEU A 45 -6.87 1.19 10.07
C LEU A 45 -5.51 1.87 9.86
N LEU A 46 -4.59 1.79 10.82
CA LEU A 46 -3.28 2.46 10.74
C LEU A 46 -2.48 2.11 9.48
N PRO A 47 -2.41 0.84 9.01
CA PRO A 47 -1.76 0.49 7.75
C PRO A 47 -2.38 1.20 6.53
N ALA A 48 -3.71 1.27 6.46
CA ALA A 48 -4.40 1.94 5.36
C ALA A 48 -4.17 3.47 5.40
N LEU A 49 -4.21 4.07 6.59
CA LEU A 49 -3.93 5.50 6.78
C LEU A 49 -2.47 5.85 6.46
N ALA A 50 -1.51 4.99 6.80
CA ALA A 50 -0.11 5.19 6.43
C ALA A 50 0.07 5.24 4.91
N VAL A 51 -0.55 4.30 4.18
CA VAL A 51 -0.53 4.28 2.71
C VAL A 51 -1.22 5.52 2.14
N LEU A 52 -2.34 5.96 2.72
CA LEU A 52 -3.03 7.18 2.31
C LEU A 52 -2.15 8.42 2.48
N LEU A 53 -1.45 8.56 3.60
CA LEU A 53 -0.53 9.69 3.83
C LEU A 53 0.60 9.71 2.79
N ILE A 54 1.20 8.56 2.48
CA ILE A 54 2.22 8.45 1.44
C ILE A 54 1.64 8.83 0.08
N LEU A 55 0.42 8.41 -0.24
CA LEU A 55 -0.27 8.77 -1.48
C LEU A 55 -0.50 10.28 -1.58
N LEU A 56 -0.93 10.94 -0.51
CA LEU A 56 -1.12 12.39 -0.47
C LEU A 56 0.20 13.14 -0.70
N ILE A 57 1.31 12.66 -0.11
CA ILE A 57 2.66 13.18 -0.38
C ILE A 57 3.04 12.96 -1.84
N ALA A 58 2.82 11.76 -2.39
CA ALA A 58 3.13 11.41 -3.77
C ALA A 58 2.39 12.30 -4.77
N TRP A 59 1.17 12.73 -4.43
CA TRP A 59 0.37 13.60 -5.28
C TRP A 59 1.03 14.97 -5.52
N LYS A 60 1.71 15.52 -4.51
CA LYS A 60 2.45 16.78 -4.61
C LYS A 60 3.91 16.57 -5.03
N ARG A 61 4.52 15.47 -4.61
CA ARG A 61 5.94 15.13 -4.84
C ARG A 61 6.07 13.73 -5.44
N GLN A 62 5.76 13.61 -6.72
CA GLN A 62 5.68 12.33 -7.45
C GLN A 62 6.96 11.47 -7.33
N ARG A 63 8.16 12.07 -7.44
CA ARG A 63 9.42 11.34 -7.27
C ARG A 63 9.59 10.74 -5.89
N LEU A 64 9.35 11.57 -4.86
CA LEU A 64 9.52 11.16 -3.47
C LEU A 64 8.50 10.08 -3.10
N GLY A 65 7.24 10.30 -3.45
CA GLY A 65 6.20 9.30 -3.21
C GLY A 65 6.45 7.99 -3.95
N GLY A 66 6.87 8.06 -5.22
CA GLY A 66 7.22 6.87 -6.01
C GLY A 66 8.39 6.08 -5.40
N LEU A 67 9.42 6.78 -4.90
CA LEU A 67 10.53 6.15 -4.20
C LEU A 67 10.07 5.49 -2.89
N ILE A 68 9.28 6.19 -2.07
CA ILE A 68 8.75 5.66 -0.80
C ILE A 68 7.92 4.39 -1.05
N PHE A 69 6.98 4.42 -1.99
CA PHE A 69 6.17 3.25 -2.35
C PHE A 69 7.01 2.05 -2.80
N THR A 70 8.01 2.30 -3.66
CA THR A 70 8.89 1.25 -4.18
C THR A 70 9.74 0.64 -3.08
N VAL A 71 10.38 1.48 -2.26
CA VAL A 71 11.22 1.05 -1.14
C VAL A 71 10.41 0.31 -0.09
N LEU A 72 9.21 0.78 0.25
CA LEU A 72 8.33 0.07 1.18
C LEU A 72 7.89 -1.28 0.63
N GLY A 73 7.50 -1.33 -0.65
CA GLY A 73 7.12 -2.57 -1.30
C GLY A 73 8.21 -3.63 -1.22
N PHE A 74 9.43 -3.31 -1.67
CA PHE A 74 10.55 -4.26 -1.60
C PHE A 74 11.07 -4.50 -0.18
N GLY A 75 11.14 -3.46 0.65
CA GLY A 75 11.69 -3.54 2.01
C GLY A 75 10.82 -4.35 2.96
N LEU A 76 9.48 -4.29 2.79
CA LEU A 76 8.55 -5.09 3.58
C LEU A 76 8.49 -6.54 3.13
N SER A 77 8.81 -6.86 1.87
CA SER A 77 8.66 -8.23 1.33
C SER A 77 9.38 -9.32 2.15
N PRO A 78 10.67 -9.20 2.52
CA PRO A 78 11.36 -10.24 3.29
C PRO A 78 10.78 -10.42 4.70
N TYR A 79 10.41 -9.30 5.33
CA TYR A 79 9.83 -9.30 6.66
C TYR A 79 8.45 -9.97 6.66
N LEU A 80 7.57 -9.57 5.74
CA LEU A 80 6.23 -10.15 5.59
C LEU A 80 6.29 -11.62 5.17
N PHE A 81 7.27 -12.01 4.34
CA PHE A 81 7.52 -13.41 4.01
C PHE A 81 7.80 -14.22 5.25
N MET A 82 8.81 -13.81 6.02
CA MET A 82 9.24 -14.57 7.17
C MET A 82 8.15 -14.62 8.24
N LEU A 83 7.39 -13.54 8.43
CA LEU A 83 6.26 -13.51 9.34
C LEU A 83 5.15 -14.49 8.91
N ASN A 84 4.75 -14.46 7.64
CA ASN A 84 3.68 -15.33 7.14
C ASN A 84 4.12 -16.80 7.11
N TYR A 85 5.38 -17.06 6.75
CA TYR A 85 5.94 -18.41 6.70
C TYR A 85 5.98 -19.06 8.09
N ARG A 86 6.29 -18.29 9.14
CA ARG A 86 6.26 -18.79 10.53
C ARG A 86 4.86 -19.20 11.00
N ILE A 87 3.81 -18.60 10.42
CA ILE A 87 2.42 -18.89 10.81
C ILE A 87 1.85 -20.05 9.99
N ASN A 88 2.16 -20.10 8.69
CA ASN A 88 1.51 -21.03 7.75
C ASN A 88 2.40 -22.21 7.32
N ASP A 89 3.71 -22.17 7.61
CA ASP A 89 4.74 -23.14 7.18
C ASP A 89 4.68 -23.52 5.68
N SER A 90 4.21 -22.57 4.86
CA SER A 90 3.98 -22.80 3.43
C SER A 90 4.61 -21.67 2.62
N ILE A 91 5.59 -22.05 1.81
CA ILE A 91 6.28 -21.13 0.90
C ILE A 91 5.27 -20.53 -0.09
N TRP A 92 4.37 -21.34 -0.63
CA TRP A 92 3.41 -20.89 -1.65
C TRP A 92 2.40 -19.88 -1.10
N ILE A 93 1.89 -20.12 0.12
CA ILE A 93 0.98 -19.19 0.80
C ILE A 93 1.74 -17.89 1.15
N SER A 94 2.98 -18.00 1.62
CA SER A 94 3.77 -16.83 1.98
C SER A 94 4.07 -15.96 0.75
N LEU A 95 4.43 -16.58 -0.38
CA LEU A 95 4.66 -15.87 -1.64
C LEU A 95 3.40 -15.19 -2.15
N SER A 96 2.24 -15.85 -2.08
CA SER A 96 0.98 -15.26 -2.56
C SER A 96 0.53 -14.08 -1.70
N VAL A 97 0.67 -14.16 -0.37
CA VAL A 97 0.34 -13.07 0.55
C VAL A 97 1.20 -11.83 0.28
N ILE A 98 2.50 -12.00 0.11
CA ILE A 98 3.40 -10.87 -0.20
C ILE A 98 3.07 -10.32 -1.58
N ALA A 99 2.88 -11.17 -2.58
CA ALA A 99 2.53 -10.71 -3.92
C ALA A 99 1.25 -9.88 -3.90
N LEU A 100 0.25 -10.28 -3.11
CA LEU A 100 -1.00 -9.54 -2.97
C LEU A 100 -0.82 -8.16 -2.33
N ILE A 101 0.08 -8.03 -1.35
CA ILE A 101 0.25 -6.79 -0.59
C ILE A 101 1.33 -5.88 -1.19
N THR A 102 2.52 -6.39 -1.47
CA THR A 102 3.68 -5.57 -1.85
C THR A 102 3.75 -5.29 -3.34
N LEU A 103 3.28 -6.19 -4.20
CA LEU A 103 3.34 -5.97 -5.66
C LEU A 103 2.51 -4.76 -6.10
N PRO A 104 1.26 -4.55 -5.62
CA PRO A 104 0.52 -3.32 -5.91
C PRO A 104 1.27 -2.07 -5.47
N LEU A 105 1.89 -2.08 -4.28
CA LEU A 105 2.68 -0.94 -3.79
C LEU A 105 3.86 -0.62 -4.71
N ILE A 106 4.60 -1.64 -5.16
CA ILE A 106 5.71 -1.48 -6.09
C ILE A 106 5.21 -0.91 -7.42
N VAL A 107 4.12 -1.46 -7.97
CA VAL A 107 3.52 -0.98 -9.23
C VAL A 107 3.10 0.49 -9.11
N ILE A 108 2.42 0.87 -8.02
CA ILE A 108 2.04 2.27 -7.75
C ILE A 108 3.30 3.15 -7.68
N GLY A 109 4.34 2.71 -6.98
CA GLY A 109 5.61 3.43 -6.87
C GLY A 109 6.29 3.69 -8.21
N LEU A 110 6.42 2.64 -9.03
CA LEU A 110 7.01 2.73 -10.38
C LEU A 110 6.20 3.66 -11.29
N LEU A 111 4.86 3.67 -11.18
CA LEU A 111 4.00 4.56 -11.95
C LEU A 111 4.21 6.04 -11.56
N PHE A 112 4.34 6.35 -10.26
CA PHE A 112 4.68 7.70 -9.80
C PHE A 112 6.08 8.14 -10.26
N LEU A 113 7.06 7.24 -10.24
CA LEU A 113 8.40 7.53 -10.77
C LEU A 113 8.36 7.84 -12.27
N ARG A 114 7.61 7.04 -13.04
CA ARG A 114 7.43 7.24 -14.48
C ARG A 114 6.74 8.57 -14.79
N GLU A 115 5.71 8.93 -14.02
CA GLU A 115 5.06 10.23 -14.14
C GLU A 115 6.06 11.37 -13.92
N ALA A 116 6.88 11.27 -12.88
CA ALA A 116 7.84 12.31 -12.53
C ALA A 116 9.01 12.46 -13.52
N GLN A 117 9.36 11.39 -14.24
CA GLN A 117 10.28 11.44 -15.36
C GLN A 117 9.69 12.22 -16.54
N LYS A 118 8.43 11.92 -16.90
CA LYS A 118 7.73 12.65 -17.97
C LYS A 118 7.52 14.13 -17.65
N GLN A 119 7.29 14.47 -16.38
CA GLN A 119 7.19 15.86 -15.95
C GLN A 119 8.51 16.61 -16.20
N LYS A 120 9.65 16.00 -15.87
CA LYS A 120 10.99 16.58 -16.10
C LYS A 120 11.28 16.83 -17.58
N SER A 121 10.95 15.84 -18.42
CA SER A 121 11.20 15.91 -19.86
C SER A 121 10.37 16.97 -20.57
N SER A 122 9.28 17.43 -19.96
CA SER A 122 8.42 18.47 -20.53
C SER A 122 8.79 19.88 -20.06
N SER A 123 9.69 20.01 -19.08
CA SER A 123 10.15 21.30 -18.54
C SER A 123 11.56 21.70 -18.99
N ASN A 124 12.23 20.82 -19.74
CA ASN A 124 13.52 21.04 -20.38
C ASN A 124 13.29 21.24 -21.88
#